data_AF-A0A2V5ULJ4-F1
#
_entry.id   AF-A0A2V5ULJ4-F1
#
_cell.length_a   1.000
_cell.length_b   1.000
_cell.length_c   1.000
_cell.angle_alpha   90.00
_cell.angle_beta   90.00
_cell.angle_gamma   90.00
#
_symmetry.space_group_name_H-M   'P 1'
#
loop_
_entity.id
_entity.type
_entity.pdbx_description
1 polymer ?
#
loop_
_entity_poly.entity_id
_entity_poly.type
_entity_poly.pdbx_seq_one_letter_code
_entity_poly.pdbx_strand_id
1 'polypeptide(L)'
;MNNGRYKNQNVAVLGAGLSGSAAALLLSSEGAQVTVLDSAEEKDLLKSTLDNLRAHGVCIACGAAADQDSSAYQWAVLSPGIDPASPLARNFSSRGIEIIGELELGWRSCEIPLIAVTGTNGKTTTTEMLAQMLNACGQRTIACGNIGKPLSEVAREKQRFDVLTVEASSFQLEATRAFHPSISIWLNFAPDHLDRYRSVAEYRAAKLRVFENQTESDVAVVNAIEKFPTIRPRKIAFSAYTNQADFRVSEGAIVYHNEPVMRLADIKLRGLHNIENLMAALAAGMVRALSFQEMAPSLCAYEPRAHRCEFVREVGGVEYVNDSKATNLDAMEKALRAQNKPVILIAGGKDKGFNFDPLRSIVKEKVRSAILLGELAESIRPARSYAKSQTRSRTRSNARMPTQGQETWCCSLPAHRRSTCSKATPTAVINFARSCRPCPQLRAAMRAQPRPKQTDENPATLQVEETPGSDCAARVGCTCRNGV
;
A
#
# COMPACT_ATOMS: atom_id res chain seq x y z
N MET A 1 6.63 -9.36 38.97
CA MET A 1 7.69 -9.96 38.13
C MET A 1 7.07 -10.27 36.78
N ASN A 2 7.48 -9.60 35.70
CA ASN A 2 6.93 -9.87 34.36
C ASN A 2 7.33 -11.29 33.93
N ASN A 3 6.38 -12.21 33.88
CA ASN A 3 6.57 -13.50 33.21
C ASN A 3 6.38 -13.23 31.72
N GLY A 4 7.45 -12.84 31.04
CA GLY A 4 7.43 -12.61 29.58
C GLY A 4 6.92 -13.87 28.86
N ARG A 5 6.04 -13.67 27.87
CA ARG A 5 5.34 -14.75 27.15
C ARG A 5 6.29 -15.80 26.57
N TYR A 6 7.48 -15.38 26.16
CA TYR A 6 8.49 -16.22 25.52
C TYR A 6 9.74 -16.40 26.39
N LYS A 7 9.60 -16.25 27.71
CA LYS A 7 10.72 -16.36 28.66
C LYS A 7 11.47 -17.69 28.48
N ASN A 8 12.80 -17.59 28.40
CA ASN A 8 13.72 -18.73 28.23
C ASN A 8 13.56 -19.51 26.92
N GLN A 9 12.84 -18.98 25.93
CA GLN A 9 12.80 -19.57 24.60
C GLN A 9 13.94 -19.04 23.75
N ASN A 10 14.64 -19.93 23.05
CA ASN A 10 15.63 -19.54 22.04
C ASN A 10 14.98 -19.52 20.66
N VAL A 11 14.89 -18.34 20.04
CA VAL A 11 14.09 -18.09 18.84
C VAL A 11 14.95 -17.43 17.76
N ALA A 12 14.87 -17.95 16.55
CA ALA A 12 15.50 -17.34 15.39
C ALA A 12 14.55 -16.36 14.69
N VAL A 13 15.10 -15.28 14.14
CA VAL A 13 14.37 -14.37 13.25
C VAL A 13 15.10 -14.29 11.92
N LEU A 14 14.43 -14.70 10.86
CA LEU A 14 14.99 -14.81 9.51
C LEU A 14 14.71 -13.50 8.74
N GLY A 15 15.74 -12.68 8.61
CA GLY A 15 15.77 -11.37 7.96
C GLY A 15 15.83 -10.21 8.96
N ALA A 16 16.74 -9.27 8.74
CA ALA A 16 16.96 -8.06 9.53
C ALA A 16 16.22 -6.82 8.99
N GLY A 17 15.34 -6.99 7.99
CA GLY A 17 14.48 -5.91 7.49
C GLY A 17 13.50 -5.36 8.56
N LEU A 18 12.63 -4.44 8.15
CA LEU A 18 11.69 -3.76 9.07
C LEU A 18 10.85 -4.75 9.90
N SER A 19 10.18 -5.71 9.26
CA SER A 19 9.34 -6.71 9.94
C SER A 19 10.15 -7.65 10.84
N GLY A 20 11.31 -8.13 10.38
CA GLY A 20 12.15 -9.02 11.18
C GLY A 20 12.72 -8.30 12.41
N SER A 21 13.15 -7.05 12.26
CA SER A 21 13.60 -6.24 13.39
C SER A 21 12.50 -6.01 14.42
N ALA A 22 11.28 -5.69 13.97
CA ALA A 22 10.13 -5.54 14.85
C ALA A 22 9.79 -6.84 15.61
N ALA A 23 9.82 -7.98 14.91
CA ALA A 23 9.62 -9.30 15.51
C ALA A 23 10.67 -9.62 16.59
N ALA A 24 11.95 -9.39 16.28
CA ALA A 24 13.05 -9.64 17.20
C ALA A 24 12.95 -8.79 18.47
N LEU A 25 12.59 -7.52 18.32
CA LEU A 25 12.41 -6.60 19.44
C LEU A 25 11.19 -6.94 20.30
N LEU A 26 10.09 -7.38 19.70
CA LEU A 26 8.93 -7.89 20.44
C LEU A 26 9.33 -9.12 21.27
N LEU A 27 9.96 -10.11 20.63
CA LEU A 27 10.41 -11.33 21.29
C LEU A 27 11.37 -11.07 22.45
N SER A 28 12.37 -10.21 22.23
CA SER A 28 13.31 -9.80 23.28
C SER A 28 12.58 -9.11 24.44
N SER A 29 11.63 -8.20 24.15
CA SER A 29 10.83 -7.54 25.19
C SER A 29 9.92 -8.49 25.99
N GLU A 30 9.61 -9.66 25.43
CA GLU A 30 8.83 -10.72 26.05
C GLU A 30 9.70 -11.87 26.61
N GLY A 31 11.01 -11.64 26.73
CA GLY A 31 11.94 -12.49 27.47
C GLY A 31 12.55 -13.65 26.68
N ALA A 32 12.38 -13.68 25.35
CA ALA A 32 13.06 -14.64 24.50
C ALA A 32 14.55 -14.30 24.36
N GLN A 33 15.38 -15.33 24.15
CA GLN A 33 16.72 -15.20 23.62
C GLN A 33 16.61 -15.22 22.10
N VAL A 34 17.04 -14.13 21.44
CA VAL A 34 16.76 -13.93 20.01
C VAL A 34 18.06 -13.82 19.23
N THR A 35 18.14 -14.57 18.12
CA THR A 35 19.15 -14.38 17.09
C THR A 35 18.49 -13.96 15.77
N VAL A 36 18.89 -12.82 15.23
CA VAL A 36 18.52 -12.37 13.88
C VAL A 36 19.55 -12.89 12.88
N LEU A 37 19.06 -13.51 11.81
CA LEU A 37 19.87 -14.13 10.76
C LEU A 37 19.48 -13.49 9.42
N ASP A 38 20.43 -12.91 8.70
CA ASP A 38 20.20 -12.33 7.39
C ASP A 38 21.24 -12.80 6.38
N SER A 39 20.81 -13.22 5.18
CA SER A 39 21.73 -13.69 4.13
C SER A 39 22.58 -12.57 3.53
N ALA A 40 22.21 -11.30 3.72
CA ALA A 40 23.04 -10.18 3.32
C ALA A 40 24.27 -10.04 4.23
N GLU A 41 25.37 -9.54 3.67
CA GLU A 41 26.54 -9.18 4.46
C GLU A 41 26.22 -7.99 5.38
N GLU A 42 26.86 -7.91 6.54
CA GLU A 42 26.56 -6.88 7.54
C GLU A 42 26.67 -5.44 6.97
N LYS A 43 27.63 -5.22 6.08
CA LYS A 43 27.88 -3.94 5.40
C LYS A 43 26.71 -3.48 4.49
N ASP A 44 25.88 -4.42 4.03
CA ASP A 44 24.76 -4.16 3.13
C ASP A 44 23.45 -3.93 3.90
N LEU A 45 23.47 -4.15 5.22
CA LEU A 45 22.36 -3.89 6.13
C LEU A 45 22.43 -2.49 6.71
N LEU A 46 21.27 -1.97 7.13
CA LEU A 46 21.19 -0.66 7.77
C LEU A 46 21.85 -0.71 9.15
N LYS A 47 22.98 -0.01 9.31
CA LYS A 47 23.72 0.06 10.57
C LYS A 47 22.83 0.43 11.76
N SER A 48 21.94 1.42 11.59
CA SER A 48 20.99 1.83 12.64
C SER A 48 20.08 0.70 13.12
N THR A 49 19.71 -0.21 12.22
CA THR A 49 18.88 -1.37 12.55
C THR A 49 19.66 -2.37 13.40
N LEU A 50 20.90 -2.67 13.00
CA LEU A 50 21.78 -3.58 13.73
C LEU A 50 22.13 -3.06 15.13
N ASP A 51 22.48 -1.78 15.22
CA ASP A 51 22.81 -1.13 16.49
C ASP A 51 21.61 -1.16 17.45
N ASN A 52 20.40 -0.91 16.95
CA ASN A 52 19.18 -0.98 17.75
C ASN A 52 18.89 -2.41 18.24
N LEU A 53 19.08 -3.43 17.40
CA LEU A 53 18.91 -4.83 17.78
C LEU A 53 19.91 -5.22 18.88
N ARG A 54 21.19 -4.89 18.70
CA ARG A 54 22.26 -5.15 19.69
C ARG A 54 21.99 -4.46 21.02
N ALA A 55 21.50 -3.22 20.99
CA ALA A 55 21.13 -2.47 22.20
C ALA A 55 20.01 -3.16 23.02
N HIS A 56 19.21 -4.01 22.38
CA HIS A 56 18.17 -4.82 23.03
C HIS A 56 18.60 -6.28 23.28
N GLY A 57 19.91 -6.54 23.28
CA GLY A 57 20.47 -7.86 23.58
C GLY A 57 20.20 -8.92 22.50
N VAL A 58 19.85 -8.51 21.28
CA VAL A 58 19.62 -9.43 20.16
C VAL A 58 20.95 -9.79 19.49
N CYS A 59 21.22 -11.08 19.36
CA CYS A 59 22.37 -11.59 18.60
C CYS A 59 22.09 -11.45 17.10
N ILE A 60 23.13 -11.23 16.29
CA ILE A 60 22.99 -11.07 14.84
C ILE A 60 24.06 -11.91 14.13
N ALA A 61 23.66 -12.70 13.12
CA ALA A 61 24.57 -13.28 12.15
C ALA A 61 24.16 -12.88 10.73
N CYS A 62 25.16 -12.68 9.88
CA CYS A 62 25.01 -12.16 8.52
C CYS A 62 25.71 -13.06 7.50
N GLY A 63 25.34 -12.93 6.22
CA GLY A 63 26.01 -13.61 5.10
C GLY A 63 25.94 -15.13 5.19
N ALA A 64 27.00 -15.80 4.73
CA ALA A 64 27.08 -17.25 4.72
C ALA A 64 26.96 -17.89 6.12
N ALA A 65 27.40 -17.19 7.18
CA ALA A 65 27.28 -17.66 8.55
C ALA A 65 25.80 -17.73 8.99
N ALA A 66 24.96 -16.82 8.51
CA ALA A 66 23.51 -16.87 8.76
C ALA A 66 22.86 -18.04 8.03
N ASP A 67 23.19 -18.23 6.76
CA ASP A 67 22.63 -19.31 5.92
C ASP A 67 23.00 -20.71 6.43
N GLN A 68 24.17 -20.84 7.07
CA GLN A 68 24.73 -22.09 7.56
C GLN A 68 24.59 -22.27 9.08
N ASP A 69 23.87 -21.37 9.77
CA ASP A 69 23.75 -21.45 11.22
C ASP A 69 23.12 -22.78 11.65
N SER A 70 23.76 -23.41 12.64
CA SER A 70 23.40 -24.75 13.14
C SER A 70 22.99 -24.73 14.62
N SER A 71 22.92 -23.54 15.21
CA SER A 71 22.48 -23.32 16.59
C SER A 71 21.09 -23.91 16.85
N ALA A 72 20.82 -24.36 18.07
CA ALA A 72 19.55 -24.99 18.43
C ALA A 72 18.48 -23.94 18.77
N TYR A 73 17.42 -23.86 17.96
CA TYR A 73 16.26 -22.98 18.19
C TYR A 73 14.99 -23.81 18.42
N GLN A 74 14.07 -23.26 19.21
CA GLN A 74 12.78 -23.89 19.45
C GLN A 74 11.82 -23.67 18.29
N TRP A 75 11.86 -22.48 17.67
CA TRP A 75 11.08 -22.08 16.51
C TRP A 75 11.69 -20.81 15.88
N ALA A 76 11.17 -20.39 14.74
CA ALA A 76 11.66 -19.23 14.00
C ALA A 76 10.55 -18.31 13.46
N VAL A 77 10.87 -17.03 13.29
CA VAL A 77 10.03 -16.04 12.62
C VAL A 77 10.57 -15.76 11.22
N LEU A 78 9.73 -15.85 10.19
CA LEU A 78 10.07 -15.49 8.82
C LEU A 78 9.61 -14.06 8.52
N SER A 79 10.54 -13.21 8.10
CA SER A 79 10.21 -11.92 7.51
C SER A 79 9.54 -12.10 6.15
N PRO A 80 8.45 -11.37 5.82
CA PRO A 80 7.68 -11.60 4.59
C PRO A 80 8.46 -11.42 3.27
N GLY A 81 9.57 -10.68 3.31
CA GLY A 81 10.43 -10.46 2.14
C GLY A 81 11.37 -11.64 1.84
N ILE A 82 11.54 -12.57 2.77
CA ILE A 82 12.42 -13.73 2.60
C ILE A 82 11.65 -14.84 1.87
N ASP A 83 12.34 -15.54 0.98
CA ASP A 83 11.79 -16.71 0.33
C ASP A 83 11.81 -17.95 1.23
N PRO A 84 10.68 -18.64 1.48
CA PRO A 84 10.66 -19.96 2.11
C PRO A 84 11.60 -20.96 1.42
N ALA A 85 11.88 -20.75 0.13
CA ALA A 85 12.81 -21.54 -0.65
C ALA A 85 14.26 -21.01 -0.63
N SER A 86 14.56 -19.92 0.08
CA SER A 86 15.93 -19.40 0.25
C SER A 86 16.81 -20.37 1.05
N PRO A 87 18.15 -20.32 0.90
CA PRO A 87 19.06 -21.12 1.72
C PRO A 87 18.81 -20.95 3.22
N LEU A 88 18.64 -19.70 3.68
CA LEU A 88 18.31 -19.38 5.06
C LEU A 88 17.05 -20.10 5.55
N ALA A 89 15.91 -19.95 4.88
CA ALA A 89 14.66 -20.58 5.31
C ALA A 89 14.68 -22.11 5.16
N ARG A 90 15.40 -22.64 4.16
CA ARG A 90 15.58 -24.09 3.95
C ARG A 90 16.40 -24.74 5.06
N ASN A 91 17.43 -24.07 5.58
CA ASN A 91 18.20 -24.58 6.73
C ASN A 91 17.25 -24.94 7.88
N PHE A 92 16.40 -23.99 8.29
CA PHE A 92 15.45 -24.18 9.39
C PHE A 92 14.38 -25.23 9.09
N SER A 93 13.74 -25.16 7.92
CA SER A 93 12.68 -26.12 7.57
C SER A 93 13.19 -27.55 7.40
N SER A 94 14.40 -27.75 6.86
CA SER A 94 15.03 -29.08 6.72
C SER A 94 15.32 -29.76 8.06
N ARG A 95 15.45 -28.97 9.13
CA ARG A 95 15.68 -29.43 10.50
C ARG A 95 14.38 -29.63 11.29
N GLY A 96 13.23 -29.42 10.65
CA GLY A 96 11.91 -29.52 11.28
C GLY A 96 11.60 -28.42 12.29
N ILE A 97 12.34 -27.30 12.27
CA ILE A 97 12.08 -26.16 13.15
C ILE A 97 10.80 -25.46 12.66
N GLU A 98 9.84 -25.23 13.57
CA GLU A 98 8.62 -24.51 13.22
C GLU A 98 8.95 -23.08 12.77
N ILE A 99 8.39 -22.67 11.64
CA ILE A 99 8.52 -21.31 11.12
C ILE A 99 7.13 -20.67 11.06
N ILE A 100 6.98 -19.50 11.68
CA ILE A 100 5.80 -18.64 11.59
C ILE A 100 6.16 -17.27 10.99
N GLY A 101 5.19 -16.55 10.43
CA GLY A 101 5.42 -15.20 9.93
C GLY A 101 5.39 -14.12 11.02
N GLU A 102 5.94 -12.94 10.72
CA GLU A 102 5.84 -11.78 11.61
C GLU A 102 4.38 -11.38 11.91
N LEU A 103 3.47 -11.50 10.93
CA LEU A 103 2.04 -11.21 11.11
C LEU A 103 1.41 -12.14 12.16
N GLU A 104 1.77 -13.43 12.14
CA GLU A 104 1.31 -14.40 13.13
C GLU A 104 1.82 -14.06 14.53
N LEU A 105 3.11 -13.75 14.66
CA LEU A 105 3.71 -13.36 15.93
C LEU A 105 3.05 -12.10 16.51
N GLY A 106 2.87 -11.07 15.67
CA GLY A 106 2.22 -9.83 16.07
C GLY A 106 0.79 -10.09 16.54
N TRP A 107 0.01 -10.87 15.80
CA TRP A 107 -1.35 -11.22 16.19
C TRP A 107 -1.41 -12.01 17.50
N ARG A 108 -0.52 -13.00 17.70
CA ARG A 108 -0.46 -13.78 18.95
C ARG A 108 -0.28 -12.87 20.17
N SER A 109 0.40 -11.74 20.00
CA SER A 109 0.73 -10.79 21.08
C SER A 109 -0.30 -9.66 21.22
N CYS A 110 -1.36 -9.66 20.41
CA CYS A 110 -2.48 -8.74 20.52
C CYS A 110 -3.65 -9.37 21.28
N GLU A 111 -4.23 -8.63 22.23
CA GLU A 111 -5.41 -9.05 23.01
C GLU A 111 -6.73 -8.42 22.51
N ILE A 112 -6.66 -7.69 21.39
CA ILE A 112 -7.76 -6.90 20.82
C ILE A 112 -8.16 -7.42 19.44
N PRO A 113 -9.40 -7.18 18.98
CA PRO A 113 -9.84 -7.64 17.67
C PRO A 113 -9.06 -6.99 16.52
N LEU A 114 -8.93 -7.73 15.41
CA LEU A 114 -8.30 -7.28 14.17
C LEU A 114 -9.31 -7.25 13.02
N ILE A 115 -9.19 -6.21 12.19
CA ILE A 115 -9.77 -6.12 10.85
C ILE A 115 -8.64 -6.36 9.84
N ALA A 116 -8.60 -7.54 9.23
CA ALA A 116 -7.58 -7.89 8.25
C ALA A 116 -8.05 -7.55 6.83
N VAL A 117 -7.28 -6.76 6.09
CA VAL A 117 -7.58 -6.35 4.72
C VAL A 117 -6.63 -7.03 3.75
N THR A 118 -7.16 -7.82 2.82
CA THR A 118 -6.40 -8.40 1.72
C THR A 118 -7.07 -8.21 0.37
N GLY A 119 -6.34 -8.61 -0.67
CA GLY A 119 -6.69 -8.45 -2.08
C GLY A 119 -5.46 -8.19 -2.94
N THR A 120 -5.62 -8.20 -4.26
CA THR A 120 -4.54 -7.80 -5.16
C THR A 120 -4.32 -6.29 -5.08
N ASN A 121 -5.40 -5.52 -5.24
CA ASN A 121 -5.38 -4.05 -5.26
C ASN A 121 -6.33 -3.44 -4.21
N GLY A 122 -6.12 -2.16 -3.86
CA GLY A 122 -6.96 -1.41 -2.92
C GLY A 122 -6.63 -1.56 -1.43
N LYS A 123 -5.87 -2.59 -1.04
CA LYS A 123 -5.52 -2.92 0.36
C LYS A 123 -5.14 -1.71 1.23
N THR A 124 -4.15 -0.95 0.79
CA THR A 124 -3.64 0.18 1.57
C THR A 124 -4.66 1.29 1.70
N THR A 125 -5.33 1.63 0.60
CA THR A 125 -6.39 2.64 0.58
C THR A 125 -7.50 2.26 1.57
N THR A 126 -7.97 1.01 1.52
CA THR A 126 -9.02 0.53 2.42
C THR A 126 -8.56 0.48 3.87
N THR A 127 -7.33 0.03 4.15
CA THR A 127 -6.80 -0.07 5.52
C THR A 127 -6.64 1.32 6.15
N GLU A 128 -6.11 2.29 5.39
CA GLU A 128 -5.95 3.68 5.85
C GLU A 128 -7.31 4.37 6.02
N MET A 129 -8.23 4.16 5.08
CA MET A 129 -9.59 4.69 5.14
C MET A 129 -10.38 4.14 6.33
N LEU A 130 -10.25 2.84 6.61
CA LEU A 130 -10.81 2.22 7.81
C LEU A 130 -10.26 2.85 9.08
N ALA A 131 -8.93 3.02 9.15
CA ALA A 131 -8.32 3.63 10.32
C ALA A 131 -8.82 5.07 10.54
N GLN A 132 -8.92 5.87 9.48
CA GLN A 132 -9.44 7.23 9.56
C GLN A 132 -10.90 7.24 10.01
N MET A 133 -11.74 6.42 9.38
CA MET A 133 -13.17 6.32 9.68
C MET A 133 -13.42 5.88 11.13
N LEU A 134 -12.77 4.82 11.58
CA LEU A 134 -12.95 4.29 12.93
C LEU A 134 -12.51 5.30 13.99
N ASN A 135 -11.34 5.94 13.81
CA ASN A 135 -10.88 6.98 14.74
C ASN A 135 -11.82 8.19 14.76
N ALA A 136 -12.36 8.62 13.61
CA ALA A 136 -13.34 9.70 13.53
C ALA A 136 -14.66 9.35 14.24
N CYS A 137 -15.02 8.06 14.28
CA CYS A 137 -16.18 7.54 14.99
C CYS A 137 -15.88 7.11 16.45
N GLY A 138 -14.73 7.52 17.01
CA GLY A 138 -14.38 7.27 18.41
C GLY A 138 -13.88 5.85 18.72
N GLN A 139 -13.63 5.00 17.72
CA GLN A 139 -12.96 3.70 17.89
C GLN A 139 -11.48 3.82 17.55
N ARG A 140 -10.63 3.81 18.58
CA ARG A 140 -9.18 4.00 18.43
C ARG A 140 -8.55 2.83 17.70
N THR A 141 -7.83 3.14 16.63
CA THR A 141 -7.15 2.16 15.80
C THR A 141 -5.92 2.76 15.11
N ILE A 142 -5.09 1.89 14.55
CA ILE A 142 -3.97 2.25 13.68
C ILE A 142 -3.97 1.34 12.44
N ALA A 143 -3.64 1.93 11.28
CA ALA A 143 -3.34 1.18 10.05
C ALA A 143 -1.93 0.59 10.14
N CYS A 144 -1.82 -0.74 10.18
CA CYS A 144 -0.54 -1.45 10.37
C CYS A 144 -0.46 -2.74 9.53
N GLY A 145 0.60 -3.53 9.73
CA GLY A 145 0.85 -4.78 9.02
C GLY A 145 1.78 -4.58 7.83
N ASN A 146 1.32 -4.85 6.60
CA ASN A 146 2.09 -4.63 5.37
C ASN A 146 2.30 -3.13 5.02
N ILE A 147 1.68 -2.24 5.78
CA ILE A 147 1.82 -0.78 5.67
C ILE A 147 2.10 -0.18 7.04
N GLY A 148 2.72 1.00 7.05
CA GLY A 148 3.03 1.66 8.31
C GLY A 148 3.96 0.79 9.16
N LYS A 149 3.55 0.54 10.41
CA LYS A 149 4.29 -0.28 11.36
C LYS A 149 3.99 -1.77 11.15
N PRO A 150 4.98 -2.67 11.25
CA PRO A 150 4.75 -4.10 11.39
C PRO A 150 3.82 -4.39 12.58
N LEU A 151 3.06 -5.48 12.51
CA LEU A 151 2.09 -5.80 13.57
C LEU A 151 2.78 -6.10 14.90
N SER A 152 3.95 -6.73 14.85
CA SER A 152 4.81 -6.99 16.01
C SER A 152 5.29 -5.71 16.70
N GLU A 153 5.55 -4.64 15.94
CA GLU A 153 5.90 -3.33 16.51
C GLU A 153 4.69 -2.73 17.25
N VAL A 154 3.51 -2.77 16.64
CA VAL A 154 2.26 -2.28 17.25
C VAL A 154 1.93 -3.05 18.54
N ALA A 155 2.06 -4.37 18.52
CA ALA A 155 1.84 -5.21 19.70
C ALA A 155 2.80 -4.84 20.85
N ARG A 156 4.06 -4.55 20.54
CA ARG A 156 5.08 -4.16 21.52
C ARG A 156 4.82 -2.80 22.17
N GLU A 157 4.24 -1.84 21.44
CA GLU A 157 4.06 -0.45 21.93
C GLU A 157 3.03 -0.31 23.05
N LYS A 158 2.23 -1.35 23.33
CA LYS A 158 1.22 -1.39 24.41
C LYS A 158 0.27 -0.18 24.44
N GLN A 159 0.09 0.48 23.29
CA GLN A 159 -0.90 1.54 23.13
C GLN A 159 -2.31 0.93 23.22
N ARG A 160 -3.24 1.68 23.82
CA ARG A 160 -4.63 1.23 23.97
C ARG A 160 -5.41 1.53 22.69
N PHE A 161 -5.61 0.49 21.88
CA PHE A 161 -6.52 0.49 20.74
C PHE A 161 -7.76 -0.34 21.05
N ASP A 162 -8.88 0.00 20.41
CA ASP A 162 -10.14 -0.73 20.57
C ASP A 162 -10.25 -1.83 19.49
N VAL A 163 -9.56 -1.64 18.35
CA VAL A 163 -9.44 -2.58 17.23
C VAL A 163 -8.18 -2.21 16.42
N LEU A 164 -7.59 -3.16 15.70
CA LEU A 164 -6.50 -2.88 14.75
C LEU A 164 -6.97 -3.05 13.31
N THR A 165 -6.57 -2.14 12.42
CA THR A 165 -6.77 -2.26 10.97
C THR A 165 -5.47 -2.72 10.32
N VAL A 166 -5.45 -3.96 9.84
CA VAL A 166 -4.23 -4.67 9.44
C VAL A 166 -4.24 -4.96 7.95
N GLU A 167 -3.31 -4.38 7.19
CA GLU A 167 -3.07 -4.80 5.82
C GLU A 167 -2.32 -6.14 5.82
N ALA A 168 -2.91 -7.17 5.19
CA ALA A 168 -2.31 -8.49 5.08
C ALA A 168 -1.96 -8.82 3.61
N SER A 169 -0.67 -8.97 3.33
CA SER A 169 -0.18 -9.47 2.04
C SER A 169 -0.30 -10.99 1.92
N SER A 170 -0.20 -11.53 0.70
CA SER A 170 -0.18 -12.99 0.52
C SER A 170 1.06 -13.63 1.15
N PHE A 171 2.22 -12.94 1.10
CA PHE A 171 3.48 -13.40 1.71
C PHE A 171 3.40 -13.46 3.24
N GLN A 172 2.61 -12.59 3.86
CA GLN A 172 2.36 -12.69 5.31
C GLN A 172 1.38 -13.82 5.62
N LEU A 173 0.32 -13.94 4.83
CA LEU A 173 -0.73 -14.94 5.06
C LEU A 173 -0.25 -16.38 4.83
N GLU A 174 0.68 -16.63 3.90
CA GLU A 174 1.27 -17.98 3.70
C GLU A 174 2.00 -18.51 4.94
N ALA A 175 2.50 -17.62 5.79
CA ALA A 175 3.26 -17.95 6.99
C ALA A 175 2.42 -17.87 8.29
N THR A 176 1.09 -17.71 8.20
CA THR A 176 0.20 -17.76 9.38
C THR A 176 -0.09 -19.19 9.81
N ARG A 177 -0.53 -19.37 11.05
CA ARG A 177 -1.00 -20.66 11.60
C ARG A 177 -2.35 -20.49 12.28
N ALA A 178 -2.40 -19.68 13.33
CA ALA A 178 -3.59 -19.44 14.14
C ALA A 178 -4.18 -18.03 13.93
N PHE A 179 -3.59 -17.20 13.05
CA PHE A 179 -4.09 -15.87 12.71
C PHE A 179 -5.61 -15.84 12.55
N HIS A 180 -6.27 -15.08 13.43
CA HIS A 180 -7.72 -15.02 13.57
C HIS A 180 -8.16 -13.55 13.65
N PRO A 181 -8.45 -12.92 12.50
CA PRO A 181 -9.11 -11.62 12.47
C PRO A 181 -10.62 -11.77 12.74
N SER A 182 -11.20 -10.88 13.54
CA SER A 182 -12.65 -10.86 13.78
C SER A 182 -13.43 -10.39 12.54
N ILE A 183 -12.79 -9.57 11.70
CA ILE A 183 -13.32 -9.14 10.40
C ILE A 183 -12.22 -9.36 9.34
N SER A 184 -12.53 -10.14 8.32
CA SER A 184 -11.66 -10.32 7.14
C SER A 184 -12.28 -9.63 5.95
N ILE A 185 -11.52 -8.78 5.27
CA ILE A 185 -11.93 -8.08 4.06
C ILE A 185 -11.14 -8.62 2.88
N TRP A 186 -11.85 -9.18 1.91
CA TRP A 186 -11.30 -9.57 0.61
C TRP A 186 -11.78 -8.61 -0.47
N LEU A 187 -10.88 -7.75 -0.95
CA LEU A 187 -11.23 -6.70 -1.90
C LEU A 187 -11.44 -7.20 -3.34
N ASN A 188 -10.48 -7.97 -3.85
CA ASN A 188 -10.44 -8.45 -5.23
C ASN A 188 -9.27 -9.44 -5.40
N PHE A 189 -9.31 -10.20 -6.49
CA PHE A 189 -8.24 -11.09 -6.90
C PHE A 189 -7.92 -10.96 -8.39
N ALA A 190 -6.65 -10.71 -8.70
CA ALA A 190 -6.10 -10.74 -10.05
C ALA A 190 -4.68 -11.34 -10.02
N PRO A 191 -4.22 -11.98 -11.09
CA PRO A 191 -2.86 -12.53 -11.17
C PRO A 191 -1.78 -11.48 -10.85
N ASP A 192 -0.92 -11.79 -9.90
CA ASP A 192 0.26 -11.01 -9.51
C ASP A 192 1.27 -11.97 -8.86
N HIS A 193 2.49 -11.49 -8.59
CA HIS A 193 3.53 -12.22 -7.84
C HIS A 193 3.89 -13.63 -8.37
N LEU A 194 3.82 -13.84 -9.69
CA LEU A 194 4.20 -15.10 -10.34
C LEU A 194 5.73 -15.35 -10.35
N ASP A 195 6.51 -14.33 -9.98
CA ASP A 195 7.93 -14.45 -9.65
C ASP A 195 8.16 -15.16 -8.31
N ARG A 196 7.13 -15.26 -7.46
CA ARG A 196 7.16 -15.89 -6.14
C ARG A 196 6.33 -17.18 -6.06
N TYR A 197 5.13 -17.16 -6.62
CA TYR A 197 4.24 -18.33 -6.60
C TYR A 197 4.37 -19.16 -7.87
N ARG A 198 4.31 -20.49 -7.75
CA ARG A 198 4.38 -21.40 -8.90
C ARG A 198 3.14 -21.31 -9.77
N SER A 199 2.03 -20.84 -9.21
CA SER A 199 0.77 -20.66 -9.93
C SER A 199 -0.13 -19.58 -9.30
N VAL A 200 -1.08 -19.09 -10.10
CA VAL A 200 -2.17 -18.21 -9.62
C VAL A 200 -3.01 -18.90 -8.53
N ALA A 201 -3.17 -20.23 -8.61
CA ALA A 201 -3.92 -21.00 -7.62
C ALA A 201 -3.22 -20.99 -6.24
N GLU A 202 -1.90 -21.12 -6.22
CA GLU A 202 -1.09 -21.04 -4.99
C GLU A 202 -1.15 -19.63 -4.37
N TYR A 203 -1.02 -18.58 -5.20
CA TYR A 203 -1.21 -17.19 -4.76
C TYR A 203 -2.59 -16.96 -4.14
N ARG A 204 -3.63 -17.54 -4.76
CA ARG A 204 -5.00 -17.46 -4.26
C ARG A 204 -5.15 -18.19 -2.92
N ALA A 205 -4.62 -19.41 -2.83
CA ALA A 205 -4.64 -20.21 -1.62
C ALA A 205 -3.96 -19.46 -0.46
N ALA A 206 -2.80 -18.84 -0.69
CA ALA A 206 -2.10 -18.02 0.29
C ALA A 206 -2.98 -16.89 0.86
N LYS A 207 -3.75 -16.19 0.02
CA LYS A 207 -4.68 -15.16 0.50
C LYS A 207 -5.88 -15.74 1.26
N LEU A 208 -6.41 -16.88 0.83
CA LEU A 208 -7.60 -17.49 1.46
C LEU A 208 -7.35 -17.86 2.92
N ARG A 209 -6.09 -18.00 3.32
CA ARG A 209 -5.67 -18.22 4.72
C ARG A 209 -6.19 -17.15 5.68
N VAL A 210 -6.56 -15.96 5.19
CA VAL A 210 -7.20 -14.90 6.00
C VAL A 210 -8.51 -15.38 6.67
N PHE A 211 -9.19 -16.38 6.08
CA PHE A 211 -10.45 -16.92 6.59
C PHE A 211 -10.28 -18.21 7.41
N GLU A 212 -9.09 -18.84 7.42
CA GLU A 212 -8.91 -20.23 7.87
C GLU A 212 -9.33 -20.48 9.32
N ASN A 213 -8.99 -19.56 10.21
CA ASN A 213 -9.29 -19.70 11.64
C ASN A 213 -10.56 -18.93 12.07
N GLN A 214 -11.23 -18.24 11.14
CA GLN A 214 -12.49 -17.58 11.46
C GLN A 214 -13.59 -18.61 11.73
N THR A 215 -14.51 -18.21 12.59
CA THR A 215 -15.66 -18.97 13.08
C THR A 215 -16.96 -18.28 12.67
N GLU A 216 -18.10 -18.86 13.00
CA GLU A 216 -19.43 -18.32 12.67
C GLU A 216 -19.73 -16.98 13.38
N SER A 217 -19.04 -16.67 14.48
CA SER A 217 -19.15 -15.37 15.15
C SER A 217 -18.33 -14.25 14.47
N ASP A 218 -17.46 -14.60 13.52
CA ASP A 218 -16.64 -13.65 12.78
C ASP A 218 -17.32 -13.24 11.46
N VAL A 219 -16.79 -12.19 10.83
CA VAL A 219 -17.33 -11.65 9.58
C VAL A 219 -16.31 -11.68 8.45
N ALA A 220 -16.78 -12.08 7.27
CA ALA A 220 -16.07 -11.96 6.00
C ALA A 220 -16.76 -10.94 5.11
N VAL A 221 -16.11 -9.81 4.88
CA VAL A 221 -16.53 -8.80 3.89
C VAL A 221 -15.89 -9.15 2.55
N VAL A 222 -16.70 -9.53 1.57
CA VAL A 222 -16.21 -10.13 0.32
C VAL A 222 -16.78 -9.44 -0.92
N ASN A 223 -15.98 -9.34 -1.98
CA ASN A 223 -16.49 -8.89 -3.26
C ASN A 223 -17.39 -9.96 -3.89
N ALA A 224 -18.62 -9.61 -4.25
CA ALA A 224 -19.63 -10.54 -4.75
C ALA A 224 -19.26 -11.18 -6.11
N ILE A 225 -18.34 -10.57 -6.87
CA ILE A 225 -17.87 -11.12 -8.14
C ILE A 225 -16.89 -12.29 -7.95
N GLU A 226 -16.32 -12.42 -6.76
CA GLU A 226 -15.32 -13.43 -6.43
C GLU A 226 -15.98 -14.74 -5.97
N LYS A 227 -15.46 -15.87 -6.44
CA LYS A 227 -15.94 -17.19 -6.05
C LYS A 227 -15.13 -17.75 -4.88
N PHE A 228 -15.73 -17.92 -3.72
CA PHE A 228 -15.05 -18.46 -2.56
C PHE A 228 -15.34 -19.96 -2.35
N PRO A 229 -14.40 -20.73 -1.77
CA PRO A 229 -14.76 -22.01 -1.17
C PRO A 229 -15.74 -21.78 -0.01
N THR A 230 -16.25 -22.86 0.57
CA THR A 230 -16.99 -22.78 1.83
C THR A 230 -16.09 -22.17 2.90
N ILE A 231 -16.53 -21.06 3.49
CA ILE A 231 -15.88 -20.38 4.61
C ILE A 231 -16.89 -20.30 5.75
N ARG A 232 -16.39 -20.40 6.99
CA ARG A 232 -17.17 -20.37 8.23
C ARG A 232 -17.79 -19.02 8.62
N PRO A 233 -17.11 -17.87 8.47
CA PRO A 233 -17.65 -16.60 8.93
C PRO A 233 -18.91 -16.16 8.19
N ARG A 234 -19.73 -15.35 8.86
CA ARG A 234 -20.88 -14.70 8.23
C ARG A 234 -20.40 -13.77 7.13
N LYS A 235 -21.00 -13.87 5.95
CA LYS A 235 -20.61 -13.07 4.78
C LYS A 235 -21.38 -11.75 4.72
N ILE A 236 -20.69 -10.69 4.34
CA ILE A 236 -21.27 -9.43 3.85
C ILE A 236 -20.65 -9.18 2.49
N ALA A 237 -21.47 -9.18 1.44
CA ALA A 237 -21.04 -9.04 0.06
C ALA A 237 -21.15 -7.59 -0.41
N PHE A 238 -20.17 -7.13 -1.17
CA PHE A 238 -20.24 -5.84 -1.87
C PHE A 238 -19.92 -5.98 -3.35
N SER A 239 -20.47 -5.12 -4.20
CA SER A 239 -20.00 -4.96 -5.57
C SER A 239 -20.46 -3.64 -6.18
N ALA A 240 -19.58 -2.99 -6.94
CA ALA A 240 -19.96 -1.85 -7.78
C ALA A 240 -20.41 -2.26 -9.20
N TYR A 241 -20.39 -3.56 -9.51
CA TYR A 241 -20.57 -4.08 -10.87
C TYR A 241 -21.77 -5.02 -11.03
N THR A 242 -22.33 -5.51 -9.93
CA THR A 242 -23.53 -6.36 -9.93
C THR A 242 -24.51 -5.92 -8.86
N ASN A 243 -25.79 -6.23 -9.07
CA ASN A 243 -26.85 -6.00 -8.09
C ASN A 243 -26.99 -7.16 -7.08
N GLN A 244 -26.24 -8.24 -7.25
CA GLN A 244 -26.25 -9.43 -6.39
C GLN A 244 -25.27 -9.29 -5.21
N ALA A 245 -25.45 -8.25 -4.40
CA ALA A 245 -24.60 -7.96 -3.23
C ALA A 245 -25.40 -7.19 -2.17
N ASP A 246 -24.95 -7.25 -0.91
CA ASP A 246 -25.57 -6.49 0.19
C ASP A 246 -25.31 -4.98 0.01
N PHE A 247 -24.06 -4.62 -0.30
CA PHE A 247 -23.69 -3.27 -0.72
C PHE A 247 -23.56 -3.20 -2.25
N ARG A 248 -24.28 -2.28 -2.89
CA ARG A 248 -24.23 -2.06 -4.34
C ARG A 248 -24.28 -0.59 -4.74
N VAL A 249 -23.94 -0.30 -5.99
CA VAL A 249 -24.20 1.02 -6.59
C VAL A 249 -25.58 1.02 -7.24
N SER A 250 -26.41 1.99 -6.89
CA SER A 250 -27.70 2.24 -7.55
C SER A 250 -27.98 3.73 -7.57
N GLU A 251 -28.46 4.26 -8.70
CA GLU A 251 -28.93 5.65 -8.84
C GLU A 251 -27.96 6.73 -8.31
N GLY A 252 -26.65 6.53 -8.52
CA GLY A 252 -25.63 7.50 -8.07
C GLY A 252 -25.34 7.46 -6.57
N ALA A 253 -25.73 6.39 -5.86
CA ALA A 253 -25.43 6.16 -4.45
C ALA A 253 -24.91 4.73 -4.20
N ILE A 254 -24.18 4.57 -3.09
CA ILE A 254 -23.98 3.28 -2.43
C ILE A 254 -25.27 2.97 -1.68
N VAL A 255 -25.80 1.78 -1.89
CA VAL A 255 -27.03 1.25 -1.27
C VAL A 255 -26.68 0.01 -0.47
N TYR A 256 -27.11 -0.06 0.78
CA TYR A 256 -27.08 -1.26 1.60
C TYR A 256 -28.49 -1.86 1.62
N HIS A 257 -28.66 -3.07 1.08
CA HIS A 257 -29.97 -3.67 0.80
C HIS A 257 -30.89 -2.72 0.03
N ASN A 258 -31.82 -2.00 0.64
CA ASN A 258 -32.69 -1.05 -0.06
C ASN A 258 -32.54 0.38 0.44
N GLU A 259 -31.55 0.63 1.30
CA GLU A 259 -31.31 1.93 1.91
C GLU A 259 -30.12 2.63 1.26
N PRO A 260 -30.28 3.84 0.71
CA PRO A 260 -29.15 4.64 0.24
C PRO A 260 -28.34 5.13 1.43
N VAL A 261 -27.06 4.74 1.49
CA VAL A 261 -26.18 5.04 2.65
C VAL A 261 -25.16 6.14 2.36
N MET A 262 -24.83 6.37 1.09
CA MET A 262 -23.84 7.38 0.69
C MET A 262 -24.00 7.77 -0.76
N ARG A 263 -24.08 9.06 -1.07
CA ARG A 263 -24.14 9.52 -2.47
C ARG A 263 -22.75 9.57 -3.08
N LEU A 264 -22.62 9.09 -4.31
CA LEU A 264 -21.34 9.11 -5.03
C LEU A 264 -20.86 10.53 -5.34
N ALA A 265 -21.79 11.49 -5.45
CA ALA A 265 -21.47 12.89 -5.68
C ALA A 265 -20.75 13.55 -4.48
N ASP A 266 -20.90 13.00 -3.27
CA ASP A 266 -20.27 13.52 -2.05
C ASP A 266 -18.85 12.93 -1.84
N ILE A 267 -18.45 11.95 -2.66
CA ILE A 267 -17.21 11.19 -2.52
C ILE A 267 -16.11 11.80 -3.41
N LYS A 268 -14.94 12.07 -2.82
CA LYS A 268 -13.77 12.57 -3.56
C LYS A 268 -13.07 11.49 -4.41
N LEU A 269 -13.14 10.24 -3.98
CA LEU A 269 -12.47 9.11 -4.64
C LEU A 269 -13.07 8.84 -6.02
N ARG A 270 -12.21 8.70 -7.03
CA ARG A 270 -12.62 8.43 -8.42
C ARG A 270 -12.59 6.93 -8.74
N GLY A 271 -13.59 6.49 -9.51
CA GLY A 271 -13.64 5.14 -10.08
C GLY A 271 -14.30 4.09 -9.19
N LEU A 272 -15.00 3.14 -9.83
CA LEU A 272 -15.79 2.09 -9.15
C LEU A 272 -14.94 1.23 -8.21
N HIS A 273 -13.67 0.98 -8.51
CA HIS A 273 -12.77 0.24 -7.63
C HIS A 273 -12.55 0.93 -6.27
N ASN A 274 -12.61 2.25 -6.20
CA ASN A 274 -12.56 2.98 -4.94
C ASN A 274 -13.92 3.01 -4.24
N ILE A 275 -15.01 2.96 -5.00
CA ILE A 275 -16.35 2.78 -4.44
C ILE A 275 -16.46 1.41 -3.76
N GLU A 276 -15.87 0.36 -4.34
CA GLU A 276 -15.77 -0.95 -3.68
C GLU A 276 -14.93 -0.90 -2.39
N ASN A 277 -13.82 -0.14 -2.36
CA ASN A 277 -13.06 0.07 -1.13
C ASN A 277 -13.93 0.75 -0.05
N LEU A 278 -14.77 1.73 -0.43
CA LEU A 278 -15.70 2.42 0.46
C LEU A 278 -16.78 1.48 0.99
N MET A 279 -17.37 0.65 0.14
CA MET A 279 -18.33 -0.38 0.54
C MET A 279 -17.73 -1.34 1.56
N ALA A 280 -16.49 -1.77 1.34
CA ALA A 280 -15.79 -2.64 2.29
C ALA A 280 -15.56 -1.96 3.64
N ALA A 281 -15.25 -0.66 3.66
CA ALA A 281 -15.10 0.12 4.88
C ALA A 281 -16.43 0.31 5.64
N LEU A 282 -17.51 0.64 4.91
CA LEU A 282 -18.87 0.75 5.45
C LEU A 282 -19.32 -0.58 6.08
N ALA A 283 -19.08 -1.70 5.40
CA ALA A 283 -19.44 -3.02 5.90
C ALA A 283 -18.70 -3.34 7.22
N ALA A 284 -17.40 -3.07 7.30
CA ALA A 284 -16.64 -3.30 8.52
C ALA A 284 -17.05 -2.36 9.67
N GLY A 285 -17.31 -1.08 9.39
CA GLY A 285 -17.81 -0.14 10.39
C GLY A 285 -19.21 -0.50 10.92
N MET A 286 -20.10 -0.97 10.05
CA MET A 286 -21.41 -1.51 10.43
C MET A 286 -21.27 -2.72 11.38
N VAL A 287 -20.36 -3.66 11.09
CA VAL A 287 -20.07 -4.81 11.98
C VAL A 287 -19.50 -4.33 13.32
N ARG A 288 -18.81 -3.19 13.33
CA ARG A 288 -18.32 -2.50 14.52
C ARG A 288 -19.37 -1.63 15.22
N ALA A 289 -20.65 -1.78 14.85
CA ALA A 289 -21.81 -1.10 15.41
C ALA A 289 -21.81 0.42 15.21
N LEU A 290 -21.18 0.91 14.14
CA LEU A 290 -21.27 2.31 13.71
C LEU A 290 -22.43 2.48 12.73
N SER A 291 -23.15 3.59 12.84
CA SER A 291 -24.18 3.96 11.87
C SER A 291 -23.56 4.53 10.59
N PHE A 292 -24.28 4.42 9.46
CA PHE A 292 -23.83 5.03 8.20
C PHE A 292 -23.71 6.55 8.28
N GLN A 293 -24.54 7.20 9.11
CA GLN A 293 -24.50 8.64 9.34
C GLN A 293 -23.21 9.07 10.05
N GLU A 294 -22.73 8.30 11.03
CA GLU A 294 -21.44 8.56 11.70
C GLU A 294 -20.25 8.34 10.77
N MET A 295 -20.30 7.30 9.93
CA MET A 295 -19.20 6.96 9.02
C MET A 295 -19.07 7.92 7.83
N ALA A 296 -20.20 8.43 7.31
CA ALA A 296 -20.24 9.15 6.04
C ALA A 296 -19.32 10.38 5.96
N PRO A 297 -19.28 11.30 6.95
CA PRO A 297 -18.43 12.49 6.87
C PRO A 297 -16.95 12.16 6.67
N SER A 298 -16.41 11.19 7.44
CA SER A 298 -15.00 10.81 7.32
C SER A 298 -14.70 10.12 5.99
N LEU A 299 -15.60 9.28 5.51
CA LEU A 299 -15.42 8.55 4.24
C LEU A 299 -15.53 9.48 3.03
N CYS A 300 -16.45 10.44 3.03
CA CYS A 300 -16.57 11.47 1.99
C CYS A 300 -15.35 12.40 1.97
N ALA A 301 -14.80 12.72 3.14
CA ALA A 301 -13.62 13.57 3.26
C ALA A 301 -12.29 12.87 2.94
N TYR A 302 -12.27 11.53 2.87
CA TYR A 302 -11.05 10.74 2.69
C TYR A 302 -10.35 11.06 1.36
N GLU A 303 -9.05 11.33 1.45
CA GLU A 303 -8.17 11.52 0.31
C GLU A 303 -7.10 10.42 0.33
N PRO A 304 -6.91 9.70 -0.79
CA PRO A 304 -5.92 8.65 -0.83
C PRO A 304 -4.52 9.26 -0.74
N ARG A 305 -3.59 8.55 -0.11
CA ARG A 305 -2.18 8.95 -0.11
C ARG A 305 -1.64 9.13 -1.52
N ALA A 306 -0.58 9.94 -1.62
CA ALA A 306 0.13 10.20 -2.86
C ALA A 306 0.39 8.91 -3.66
N HIS A 307 0.38 9.04 -4.99
CA HIS A 307 0.63 7.96 -5.95
C HIS A 307 -0.51 6.95 -6.18
N ARG A 308 -1.74 7.22 -5.75
CA ARG A 308 -2.91 6.32 -5.92
C ARG A 308 -4.05 7.03 -6.62
N CYS A 309 -4.05 7.00 -7.95
CA CYS A 309 -4.95 7.80 -8.81
C CYS A 309 -5.04 9.27 -8.34
N GLU A 310 -3.92 9.82 -7.89
CA GLU A 310 -3.82 11.15 -7.28
C GLU A 310 -3.86 12.21 -8.37
N PHE A 311 -4.81 13.13 -8.30
CA PHE A 311 -4.76 14.34 -9.13
C PHE A 311 -3.64 15.25 -8.61
N VAL A 312 -2.61 15.47 -9.42
CA VAL A 312 -1.45 16.28 -9.05
C VAL A 312 -1.67 17.75 -9.40
N ARG A 313 -2.07 18.03 -10.65
CA ARG A 313 -2.32 19.38 -11.17
C ARG A 313 -2.93 19.34 -12.56
N GLU A 314 -3.42 20.48 -13.02
CA GLU A 314 -3.77 20.71 -14.41
C GLU A 314 -2.78 21.69 -15.05
N VAL A 315 -2.30 21.40 -16.26
CA VAL A 315 -1.43 22.31 -17.03
C VAL A 315 -1.90 22.36 -18.47
N GLY A 316 -2.23 23.55 -18.95
CA GLY A 316 -2.68 23.74 -20.33
C GLY A 316 -3.92 22.90 -20.66
N GLY A 317 -4.84 22.73 -19.71
CA GLY A 317 -6.05 21.92 -19.86
C GLY A 317 -5.85 20.41 -19.63
N VAL A 318 -4.62 19.95 -19.40
CA VAL A 318 -4.28 18.53 -19.20
C VAL A 318 -4.18 18.21 -17.71
N GLU A 319 -5.01 17.29 -17.24
CA GLU A 319 -4.94 16.78 -15.87
C GLU A 319 -3.78 15.78 -15.74
N TYR A 320 -2.93 15.92 -14.72
CA TYR A 320 -1.87 14.98 -14.41
C TYR A 320 -2.29 14.12 -13.22
N VAL A 321 -2.41 12.82 -13.45
CA VAL A 321 -2.80 11.81 -12.46
C VAL A 321 -1.60 10.91 -12.16
N ASN A 322 -1.20 10.86 -10.88
CA ASN A 322 -0.11 10.05 -10.39
C ASN A 322 -0.65 8.75 -9.78
N ASP A 323 -0.39 7.65 -10.46
CA ASP A 323 -0.79 6.31 -10.05
C ASP A 323 0.42 5.37 -9.99
N SER A 324 1.57 5.88 -9.54
CA SER A 324 2.83 5.12 -9.52
C SER A 324 2.85 3.93 -8.54
N LYS A 325 1.75 3.68 -7.81
CA LYS A 325 1.55 2.48 -7.00
C LYS A 325 0.86 1.33 -7.75
N ALA A 326 0.37 1.54 -8.97
CA ALA A 326 -0.26 0.50 -9.77
C ALA A 326 0.76 -0.45 -10.42
N THR A 327 1.33 -1.36 -9.62
CA THR A 327 2.44 -2.22 -10.05
C THR A 327 2.05 -3.51 -10.79
N ASN A 328 0.80 -3.64 -11.23
CA ASN A 328 0.27 -4.80 -11.97
C ASN A 328 -0.78 -4.36 -13.03
N LEU A 329 -1.11 -5.27 -13.95
CA LEU A 329 -1.99 -4.99 -15.08
C LEU A 329 -3.43 -4.64 -14.66
N ASP A 330 -3.97 -5.30 -13.63
CA ASP A 330 -5.32 -5.03 -13.12
C ASP A 330 -5.42 -3.61 -12.53
N ALA A 331 -4.39 -3.15 -11.82
CA ALA A 331 -4.33 -1.79 -11.29
C ALA A 331 -4.28 -0.75 -12.44
N MET A 332 -3.48 -1.00 -13.48
CA MET A 332 -3.45 -0.18 -14.68
C MET A 332 -4.82 -0.11 -15.36
N GLU A 333 -5.52 -1.24 -15.50
CA GLU A 333 -6.87 -1.27 -16.05
C GLU A 333 -7.82 -0.38 -15.25
N LYS A 334 -7.84 -0.57 -13.92
CA LYS A 334 -8.70 0.20 -13.01
C LYS A 334 -8.43 1.70 -13.09
N ALA A 335 -7.16 2.09 -13.19
CA ALA A 335 -6.75 3.49 -13.36
C ALA A 335 -7.26 4.08 -14.68
N LEU A 336 -7.15 3.33 -15.79
CA LEU A 336 -7.68 3.74 -17.10
C LEU A 336 -9.21 3.84 -17.09
N ARG A 337 -9.91 2.88 -16.47
CA ARG A 337 -11.38 2.91 -16.35
C ARG A 337 -11.88 4.10 -15.54
N ALA A 338 -11.11 4.52 -14.53
CA ALA A 338 -11.45 5.67 -13.69
C ALA A 338 -11.36 7.02 -14.42
N GLN A 339 -10.77 7.08 -15.62
CA GLN A 339 -10.65 8.32 -16.37
C GLN A 339 -11.87 8.58 -17.26
N ASN A 340 -12.42 9.79 -17.12
CA ASN A 340 -13.53 10.30 -17.93
C ASN A 340 -13.07 11.05 -19.19
N LYS A 341 -11.75 11.27 -19.35
CA LYS A 341 -11.11 11.94 -20.48
C LYS A 341 -10.15 10.98 -21.20
N PRO A 342 -9.84 11.19 -22.50
CA PRO A 342 -8.81 10.42 -23.20
C PRO A 342 -7.45 10.50 -22.49
N VAL A 343 -6.70 9.40 -22.48
CA VAL A 343 -5.49 9.25 -21.65
C VAL A 343 -4.21 9.33 -22.46
N ILE A 344 -3.21 10.07 -21.96
CA ILE A 344 -1.80 9.89 -22.31
C ILE A 344 -1.18 9.01 -21.23
N LEU A 345 -0.83 7.77 -21.57
CA LEU A 345 -0.32 6.80 -20.61
C LEU A 345 1.20 6.90 -20.52
N ILE A 346 1.74 7.03 -19.31
CA ILE A 346 3.15 6.79 -19.03
C ILE A 346 3.21 5.45 -18.28
N ALA A 347 3.86 4.44 -18.84
CA ALA A 347 3.91 3.08 -18.29
C ALA A 347 5.30 2.47 -18.43
N GLY A 348 5.72 1.66 -17.45
CA GLY A 348 7.04 1.03 -17.52
C GLY A 348 7.52 0.41 -16.22
N GLY A 349 8.66 -0.28 -16.25
CA GLY A 349 9.31 -0.88 -15.09
C GLY A 349 9.94 -2.24 -15.38
N LYS A 350 10.10 -3.07 -14.34
CA LYS A 350 10.59 -4.45 -14.44
C LYS A 350 9.57 -5.34 -15.15
N ASP A 351 10.03 -6.21 -16.05
CA ASP A 351 9.16 -7.24 -16.62
C ASP A 351 8.95 -8.39 -15.63
N LYS A 352 7.68 -8.75 -15.40
CA LYS A 352 7.27 -9.88 -14.56
C LYS A 352 6.61 -11.00 -15.37
N GLY A 353 6.79 -11.01 -16.69
CA GLY A 353 6.16 -11.97 -17.59
C GLY A 353 4.66 -11.73 -17.78
N PHE A 354 4.25 -10.46 -17.80
CA PHE A 354 2.83 -10.11 -17.91
C PHE A 354 2.27 -10.36 -19.31
N ASN A 355 1.05 -10.91 -19.39
CA ASN A 355 0.29 -10.95 -20.64
C ASN A 355 -0.60 -9.70 -20.77
N PHE A 356 -0.30 -8.85 -21.76
CA PHE A 356 -1.01 -7.59 -22.02
C PHE A 356 -2.29 -7.74 -22.86
N ASP A 357 -2.58 -8.92 -23.39
CA ASP A 357 -3.76 -9.15 -24.23
C ASP A 357 -5.08 -8.70 -23.58
N PRO A 358 -5.34 -8.93 -22.27
CA PRO A 358 -6.55 -8.45 -21.61
C PRO A 358 -6.71 -6.92 -21.63
N LEU A 359 -5.61 -6.15 -21.68
CA LEU A 359 -5.64 -4.69 -21.68
C LEU A 359 -5.85 -4.07 -23.07
N ARG A 360 -5.81 -4.86 -24.16
CA ARG A 360 -5.88 -4.32 -25.53
C ARG A 360 -7.15 -3.50 -25.78
N SER A 361 -8.29 -3.97 -25.27
CA SER A 361 -9.59 -3.32 -25.47
C SER A 361 -9.62 -1.94 -24.80
N ILE A 362 -9.27 -1.88 -23.52
CA ILE A 362 -9.28 -0.64 -22.75
C ILE A 362 -8.21 0.35 -23.21
N VAL A 363 -7.03 -0.13 -23.59
CA VAL A 363 -5.98 0.73 -24.14
C VAL A 363 -6.46 1.37 -25.44
N LYS A 364 -7.09 0.59 -26.33
CA LYS A 364 -7.66 1.11 -27.58
C LYS A 364 -8.79 2.12 -27.34
N GLU A 365 -9.60 1.91 -26.31
CA GLU A 365 -10.72 2.78 -25.96
C GLU A 365 -10.26 4.10 -25.32
N LYS A 366 -9.36 4.02 -24.32
CA LYS A 366 -9.02 5.13 -23.43
C LYS A 366 -7.71 5.82 -23.78
N VAL A 367 -6.72 5.12 -24.33
CA VAL A 367 -5.35 5.64 -24.47
C VAL A 367 -5.14 6.24 -25.86
N ARG A 368 -4.88 7.55 -25.90
CA ARG A 368 -4.55 8.31 -27.12
C ARG A 368 -3.10 8.10 -27.56
N SER A 369 -2.19 8.10 -26.59
CA SER A 369 -0.74 7.94 -26.79
C SER A 369 -0.12 7.29 -25.55
N ALA A 370 1.00 6.59 -25.74
CA ALA A 370 1.74 5.97 -24.65
C ALA A 370 3.24 6.35 -24.69
N ILE A 371 3.82 6.55 -23.52
CA ILE A 371 5.24 6.76 -23.26
C ILE A 371 5.70 5.56 -22.42
N LEU A 372 6.55 4.72 -23.00
CA LEU A 372 6.98 3.47 -22.39
C LEU A 372 8.40 3.57 -21.83
N LEU A 373 8.64 2.98 -20.67
CA LEU A 373 9.91 3.08 -19.93
C LEU A 373 10.36 1.72 -19.38
N GLY A 374 11.67 1.52 -19.22
CA GLY A 374 12.25 0.33 -18.58
C GLY A 374 12.14 -0.96 -19.42
N GLU A 375 12.46 -2.10 -18.80
CA GLU A 375 12.45 -3.43 -19.44
C GLU A 375 11.09 -3.76 -20.07
N LEU A 376 10.00 -3.39 -19.37
CA LEU A 376 8.63 -3.63 -19.79
C LEU A 376 8.25 -2.94 -21.12
N ALA A 377 9.01 -1.93 -21.55
CA ALA A 377 8.74 -1.23 -22.80
C ALA A 377 8.82 -2.17 -24.01
N GLU A 378 9.75 -3.15 -23.98
CA GLU A 378 9.88 -4.13 -25.06
C GLU A 378 8.73 -5.14 -25.06
N SER A 379 8.26 -5.56 -23.88
CA SER A 379 7.17 -6.53 -23.74
C SER A 379 5.79 -5.93 -24.06
N ILE A 380 5.62 -4.62 -23.89
CA ILE A 380 4.40 -3.89 -24.27
C ILE A 380 4.33 -3.65 -25.78
N ARG A 381 5.48 -3.56 -26.48
CA ARG A 381 5.51 -3.44 -27.95
C ARG A 381 5.00 -4.75 -28.55
N PRO A 382 3.76 -4.84 -29.07
CA PRO A 382 3.40 -6.01 -29.85
C PRO A 382 4.27 -5.95 -31.11
N ALA A 383 4.91 -7.07 -31.47
CA ALA A 383 5.62 -7.22 -32.73
C ALA A 383 4.68 -6.83 -33.89
N ARG A 384 4.83 -5.61 -34.39
CA ARG A 384 4.20 -5.16 -35.62
C ARG A 384 5.22 -5.36 -36.72
N SER A 385 5.19 -6.54 -37.33
CA SER A 385 5.81 -6.77 -38.63
C SER A 385 5.24 -5.76 -39.65
N TYR A 386 6.16 -5.10 -40.36
CA TYR A 386 5.99 -4.33 -41.60
C TYR A 386 4.94 -3.20 -41.67
N ALA A 387 5.43 -1.96 -41.51
CA ALA A 387 5.18 -0.89 -42.48
C ALA A 387 6.27 0.19 -42.33
N LYS A 388 7.15 0.29 -43.33
CA LYS A 388 8.15 1.36 -43.44
C LYS A 388 7.41 2.70 -43.65
N SER A 389 7.33 3.52 -42.61
CA SER A 389 7.45 4.98 -42.76
C SER A 389 8.09 5.56 -41.51
N GLN A 390 9.42 5.54 -41.49
CA GLN A 390 10.18 6.33 -40.53
C GLN A 390 10.01 7.80 -40.87
N THR A 391 9.32 8.57 -40.04
CA THR A 391 9.53 10.02 -39.99
C THR A 391 10.49 10.30 -38.83
N ARG A 392 11.79 10.24 -39.12
CA ARG A 392 12.83 10.78 -38.24
C ARG A 392 12.72 12.31 -38.26
N SER A 393 12.25 12.92 -37.17
CA SER A 393 12.55 14.34 -36.97
C SER A 393 13.94 14.46 -36.33
N ARG A 394 14.89 15.00 -37.10
CA ARG A 394 16.22 15.38 -36.60
C ARG A 394 16.12 16.82 -36.10
N THR A 395 16.07 17.01 -34.79
CA THR A 395 16.46 18.30 -34.20
C THR A 395 17.98 18.41 -34.29
N ARG A 396 18.47 19.35 -35.11
CA ARG A 396 19.88 19.74 -35.12
C ARG A 396 20.17 20.56 -33.85
N SER A 397 20.99 20.02 -32.96
CA SER A 397 21.84 20.83 -32.09
C SER A 397 23.09 20.02 -31.73
N ASN A 398 24.25 20.56 -32.10
CA ASN A 398 25.58 20.01 -31.78
C ASN A 398 25.82 20.03 -30.27
N ALA A 399 26.09 18.86 -29.66
CA ALA A 399 27.10 18.61 -28.62
C ALA A 399 26.95 17.18 -28.07
N ARG A 400 28.08 16.54 -27.76
CA ARG A 400 28.25 15.11 -27.40
C ARG A 400 27.69 14.75 -26.01
N MET A 401 26.88 13.68 -25.92
CA MET A 401 26.98 12.53 -25.00
C MET A 401 25.80 11.55 -25.28
N PRO A 402 25.94 10.23 -25.07
CA PRO A 402 24.90 9.26 -25.41
C PRO A 402 23.85 9.19 -24.28
N THR A 403 22.71 9.85 -24.46
CA THR A 403 21.52 9.59 -23.65
C THR A 403 20.67 8.50 -24.29
N GLN A 404 20.41 7.41 -23.57
CA GLN A 404 19.40 6.41 -23.94
C GLN A 404 18.07 7.11 -24.27
N GLY A 405 17.55 6.85 -25.47
CA GLY A 405 16.45 7.60 -26.08
C GLY A 405 15.11 7.43 -25.37
N GLN A 406 14.40 8.53 -25.20
CA GLN A 406 12.95 8.54 -24.94
C GLN A 406 12.23 8.37 -26.29
N GLU A 407 11.35 7.37 -26.39
CA GLU A 407 10.49 7.19 -27.57
C GLU A 407 9.04 7.58 -27.23
N THR A 408 8.50 8.56 -27.95
CA THR A 408 7.08 8.92 -27.94
C THR A 408 6.34 8.18 -29.05
N TRP A 409 5.28 7.43 -28.69
CA TRP A 409 4.40 6.78 -29.66
C TRP A 409 3.03 7.46 -29.72
N CYS A 410 2.54 7.67 -30.95
CA CYS A 410 1.24 8.27 -31.24
C CYS A 410 0.39 7.25 -32.01
N CYS A 411 -0.74 6.81 -31.45
CA CYS A 411 -1.67 5.98 -32.20
C CYS A 411 -2.42 6.85 -33.21
N SER A 412 -2.00 6.85 -34.48
CA SER A 412 -2.79 7.44 -35.56
C SER A 412 -3.97 6.53 -35.90
N LEU A 413 -5.20 7.00 -35.63
CA LEU A 413 -6.44 6.38 -36.11
C LEU A 413 -6.52 6.43 -37.66
N PRO A 414 -7.12 5.43 -38.33
CA PRO A 414 -7.39 5.49 -39.77
C PRO A 414 -8.24 6.71 -40.13
N ALA A 415 -7.95 7.34 -41.27
CA ALA A 415 -8.45 8.65 -41.69
C ALA A 415 -9.99 8.78 -41.88
N HIS A 416 -10.80 7.75 -41.62
CA HIS A 416 -12.24 7.74 -41.90
C HIS A 416 -13.20 7.90 -40.71
N ARG A 417 -12.71 8.30 -39.52
CA ARG A 417 -13.60 8.69 -38.40
C ARG A 417 -13.14 9.95 -37.67
N ARG A 418 -13.03 11.07 -38.40
CA ARG A 418 -12.77 12.39 -37.79
C ARG A 418 -14.01 13.11 -37.24
N SER A 419 -15.20 12.50 -37.28
CA SER A 419 -16.44 13.22 -36.93
C SER A 419 -16.97 13.04 -35.51
N THR A 420 -16.31 12.31 -34.60
CA THR A 420 -16.84 12.13 -33.22
C THR A 420 -15.83 12.21 -32.07
N CYS A 421 -14.55 12.51 -32.32
CA CYS A 421 -13.62 12.79 -31.21
C CYS A 421 -13.81 14.24 -30.76
N SER A 422 -14.59 14.43 -29.69
CA SER A 422 -14.84 15.72 -29.06
C SER A 422 -13.52 16.44 -28.73
N LYS A 423 -13.57 17.77 -28.74
CA LYS A 423 -12.47 18.70 -28.38
C LYS A 423 -12.11 18.63 -26.87
N ALA A 424 -12.13 17.45 -26.26
CA ALA A 424 -11.78 17.26 -24.86
C ALA A 424 -10.26 17.22 -24.69
N THR A 425 -9.74 17.98 -23.72
CA THR A 425 -8.33 17.91 -23.33
C THR A 425 -8.02 16.56 -22.65
N PRO A 426 -6.85 15.95 -22.93
CA PRO A 426 -6.51 14.64 -22.39
C PRO A 426 -6.11 14.69 -20.91
N THR A 427 -6.14 13.53 -20.23
CA THR A 427 -5.56 13.31 -18.91
C THR A 427 -4.26 12.52 -19.05
N ALA A 428 -3.16 12.95 -18.44
CA ALA A 428 -1.92 12.19 -18.36
C ALA A 428 -1.95 11.27 -17.13
N VAL A 429 -1.92 9.96 -17.33
CA VAL A 429 -1.88 8.97 -16.24
C VAL A 429 -0.47 8.39 -16.16
N ILE A 430 0.17 8.57 -15.00
CA ILE A 430 1.51 8.10 -14.72
C ILE A 430 1.43 6.80 -13.93
N ASN A 431 1.85 5.71 -14.55
CA ASN A 431 1.89 4.40 -13.93
C ASN A 431 3.32 3.82 -13.99
N PHE A 432 3.81 3.31 -12.86
CA PHE A 432 5.13 2.69 -12.77
C PHE A 432 4.99 1.33 -12.09
N ALA A 433 5.47 0.27 -12.74
CA ALA A 433 5.86 -0.95 -12.04
C ALA A 433 7.17 -0.63 -11.29
N ARG A 434 7.23 -0.93 -9.99
CA ARG A 434 8.39 -0.62 -9.11
C ARG A 434 9.73 -0.98 -9.79
N SER A 435 10.51 0.04 -10.12
CA SER A 435 12.01 0.07 -10.16
C SER A 435 12.56 1.30 -10.89
N CYS A 436 11.76 2.08 -11.64
CA CYS A 436 12.27 3.28 -12.31
C CYS A 436 12.08 4.55 -11.45
N ARG A 437 13.18 5.19 -11.05
CA ARG A 437 13.15 6.59 -10.60
C ARG A 437 12.66 7.46 -11.77
N PRO A 438 11.71 8.40 -11.57
CA PRO A 438 11.33 9.33 -12.63
C PRO A 438 12.55 10.15 -13.08
N CYS A 439 12.69 10.33 -14.40
CA CYS A 439 13.73 11.15 -15.03
C CYS A 439 13.77 12.57 -14.42
N PRO A 440 14.93 13.22 -14.30
CA PRO A 440 15.05 14.60 -13.78
C PRO A 440 14.06 15.61 -14.37
N GLN A 441 13.71 15.48 -15.66
CA GLN A 441 12.74 16.35 -16.35
C GLN A 441 11.31 16.14 -15.83
N LEU A 442 10.92 14.89 -15.56
CA LEU A 442 9.62 14.56 -14.95
C LEU A 442 9.58 15.01 -13.48
N ARG A 443 10.69 14.89 -12.75
CA ARG A 443 10.81 15.42 -11.38
C ARG A 443 10.68 16.94 -11.32
N ALA A 444 11.25 17.66 -12.27
CA ALA A 444 11.13 19.11 -12.37
C ALA A 444 9.68 19.54 -12.65
N ALA A 445 9.00 18.84 -13.56
CA ALA A 445 7.58 19.04 -13.82
C ALA A 445 6.67 18.70 -12.63
N MET A 446 7.05 17.73 -11.78
CA MET A 446 6.31 17.37 -10.56
C MET A 446 6.59 18.29 -9.36
N ARG A 447 7.70 19.04 -9.35
CA ARG A 447 8.12 19.91 -8.23
C ARG A 447 7.71 21.37 -8.37
N ALA A 448 7.23 21.81 -9.52
CA ALA A 448 6.83 23.19 -9.75
C ALA A 448 5.46 23.49 -9.13
N GLN A 449 5.43 23.75 -7.82
CA GLN A 449 4.33 24.49 -7.20
C GLN A 449 4.42 25.97 -7.62
N PRO A 450 3.33 26.64 -7.98
CA PRO A 450 3.35 28.09 -8.14
C PRO A 450 3.52 28.72 -6.75
N ARG A 451 4.58 29.52 -6.56
CA ARG A 451 4.64 30.44 -5.42
C ARG A 451 3.45 31.41 -5.53
N PRO A 452 2.73 31.73 -4.44
CA PRO A 452 1.78 32.82 -4.48
C PRO A 452 2.54 34.10 -4.83
N LYS A 453 1.96 34.93 -5.70
CA LYS A 453 2.48 36.26 -6.00
C LYS A 453 2.48 37.07 -4.69
N GLN A 454 3.65 37.31 -4.12
CA GLN A 454 3.84 38.40 -3.17
C GLN A 454 3.68 39.70 -3.95
N THR A 455 2.66 40.46 -3.60
CA THR A 455 2.60 41.89 -3.90
C THR A 455 3.66 42.57 -3.05
N ASP A 456 4.59 43.26 -3.69
CA ASP A 456 5.59 44.11 -3.05
C ASP A 456 4.91 45.32 -2.41
N GLU A 457 4.73 45.28 -1.10
CA GLU A 457 4.81 46.46 -0.23
C GLU A 457 5.59 46.07 1.02
N ASN A 458 6.65 46.82 1.32
CA ASN A 458 7.57 46.67 2.46
C ASN A 458 7.83 48.11 2.98
N PRO A 459 8.38 48.36 4.20
CA PRO A 459 8.62 47.48 5.35
C PRO A 459 8.11 48.08 6.69
N ALA A 460 7.96 47.24 7.72
CA ALA A 460 8.21 47.68 9.09
C ALA A 460 8.74 46.50 9.93
N THR A 461 10.01 46.65 10.29
CA THR A 461 10.87 45.80 11.10
C THR A 461 10.31 45.62 12.51
N LEU A 462 10.28 44.39 13.03
CA LEU A 462 10.31 44.12 14.48
C LEU A 462 10.94 42.74 14.72
N GLN A 463 12.17 42.78 15.23
CA GLN A 463 12.89 41.66 15.80
C GLN A 463 12.29 41.32 17.17
N VAL A 464 12.08 40.04 17.45
CA VAL A 464 12.00 39.53 18.83
C VAL A 464 12.79 38.22 18.89
N GLU A 465 13.92 38.27 19.59
CA GLU A 465 14.67 37.11 20.07
C GLU A 465 13.94 36.49 21.26
N GLU A 466 13.74 35.17 21.23
CA GLU A 466 13.35 34.39 22.40
C GLU A 466 14.61 33.87 23.11
N THR A 467 14.71 34.10 24.42
CA THR A 467 15.52 33.29 25.33
C THR A 467 14.68 32.82 26.53
N PRO A 468 15.02 31.67 27.13
CA PRO A 468 14.09 30.87 27.94
C PRO A 468 14.15 31.23 29.43
N GLY A 469 13.00 31.11 30.11
CA GLY A 469 12.86 31.39 31.54
C GLY A 469 12.23 30.23 32.31
N SER A 470 12.99 29.71 33.26
CA SER A 470 12.66 28.75 34.31
C SER A 470 11.96 29.39 35.52
N ASP A 471 11.15 28.57 36.21
CA ASP A 471 10.76 28.52 37.63
C ASP A 471 10.91 29.70 38.62
N CYS A 472 9.82 29.85 39.38
CA CYS A 472 9.70 30.12 40.82
C CYS A 472 10.03 31.49 41.46
N ALA A 473 8.94 32.06 42.01
CA ALA A 473 8.80 32.58 43.37
C ALA A 473 9.16 34.05 43.72
N ALA A 474 8.34 34.54 44.65
CA ALA A 474 8.51 35.68 45.56
C ALA A 474 7.93 37.06 45.17
N ARG A 475 6.87 37.37 45.91
CA ARG A 475 6.21 38.63 46.27
C ARG A 475 7.09 39.90 46.36
N VAL A 476 6.35 41.01 46.31
CA VAL A 476 6.53 42.35 46.94
C VAL A 476 7.06 43.44 46.01
N GLY A 477 6.32 44.56 45.95
CA GLY A 477 6.92 45.89 45.72
C GLY A 477 6.27 46.73 44.64
N CYS A 478 5.19 47.43 44.99
CA CYS A 478 4.64 48.54 44.23
C CYS A 478 5.54 49.77 44.39
N THR A 479 5.94 50.45 43.31
CA THR A 479 6.08 51.92 43.23
C THR A 479 6.33 52.36 41.79
N CYS A 480 5.45 53.22 41.28
CA CYS A 480 5.65 54.04 40.08
C CYS A 480 6.72 55.12 40.31
N ARG A 481 7.53 55.43 39.29
CA ARG A 481 7.96 56.80 38.97
C ARG A 481 8.55 56.91 37.55
N ASN A 482 7.90 57.77 36.78
CA ASN A 482 8.23 58.54 35.57
C ASN A 482 9.68 58.56 35.04
N GLY A 483 9.79 58.67 33.71
CA GLY A 483 10.93 59.37 33.10
C GLY A 483 11.08 59.23 31.58
N VAL A 484 10.34 60.07 30.84
CA VAL A 484 10.50 60.51 29.43
C VAL A 484 10.06 59.53 28.33
#